data_AF-A0A959S006-F1
#
_entry.id   AF-A0A959S006-F1
#
_cell.length_a   1.000
_cell.length_b   1.000
_cell.length_c   1.000
_cell.angle_alpha   90.00
_cell.angle_beta   90.00
_cell.angle_gamma   90.00
#
_symmetry.space_group_name_H-M   'P 1'
#
loop_
_entity.id
_entity.type
_entity.pdbx_description
1 polymer ?
#
loop_
_entity_poly.entity_id
_entity_poly.type
_entity_poly.pdbx_seq_one_letter_code
_entity_poly.pdbx_strand_id
1 'polypeptide(L)'
;MIEEFIDFGSWQSIALFTAINFGVIFFRYVMVSLIFHFVFKVILKNRYESRRISDKLRKPKQSQKEILWSAITSFIFTLSFVGMVWLYLNGKTAIYTNVSEYGWWYLPISLLIAMLIHEAYYYFLHRWMHRPKIFKLFHYVHHDSVVTSPWTSFSFHPIES
;
A
#
# COMPACT_ATOMS: atom_id res chain seq x y z
N MET A 1 -7.02 -21.85 13.53
CA MET A 1 -6.91 -21.66 12.06
C MET A 1 -5.83 -20.67 11.59
N ILE A 2 -5.43 -19.60 12.30
CA ILE A 2 -4.19 -18.83 11.96
C ILE A 2 -3.10 -19.04 13.02
N GLU A 3 -3.50 -19.13 14.30
CA GLU A 3 -2.59 -19.44 15.43
C GLU A 3 -1.87 -20.79 15.27
N GLU A 4 -2.46 -21.72 14.53
CA GLU A 4 -1.85 -23.03 14.23
C GLU A 4 -0.69 -22.94 13.21
N PHE A 5 -0.56 -21.82 12.49
CA PHE A 5 0.41 -21.68 11.39
C PHE A 5 1.56 -20.71 11.70
N ILE A 6 1.47 -19.89 12.74
CA ILE A 6 2.48 -18.87 13.07
C ILE A 6 2.76 -18.89 14.57
N ASP A 7 4.00 -19.20 14.93
CA ASP A 7 4.49 -19.12 16.31
C ASP A 7 5.15 -17.76 16.54
N PHE A 8 4.41 -16.81 17.12
CA PHE A 8 4.95 -15.49 17.48
C PHE A 8 5.93 -15.51 18.67
N GLY A 9 6.18 -16.67 19.29
CA GLY A 9 7.28 -16.87 20.24
C GLY A 9 8.62 -17.18 19.55
N SER A 10 8.60 -17.61 18.28
CA SER A 10 9.78 -17.93 17.49
C SER A 10 10.13 -16.80 16.52
N TRP A 11 11.31 -16.22 16.67
CA TRP A 11 11.80 -15.20 15.73
C TRP A 11 11.96 -15.77 14.31
N GLN A 12 12.24 -17.06 14.16
CA GLN A 12 12.34 -17.72 12.85
C GLN A 12 10.97 -17.79 12.17
N SER A 13 9.90 -18.12 12.91
CA SER A 13 8.54 -18.14 12.39
C SER A 13 8.11 -16.73 11.97
N ILE A 14 8.35 -15.71 12.80
CA ILE A 14 8.07 -14.31 12.49
C ILE A 14 8.84 -13.86 11.24
N ALA A 15 10.14 -14.17 11.16
CA ALA A 15 10.98 -13.79 10.04
C ALA A 15 10.51 -14.45 8.73
N LEU A 16 10.18 -15.75 8.77
CA LEU A 16 9.66 -16.48 7.61
C LEU A 16 8.30 -15.92 7.17
N PHE A 17 7.38 -15.70 8.12
CA PHE A 17 6.07 -15.13 7.84
C PHE A 17 6.20 -13.73 7.22
N THR A 18 7.09 -12.89 7.76
CA THR A 18 7.39 -11.56 7.22
C THR A 18 7.96 -11.66 5.80
N ALA A 19 8.93 -12.55 5.56
CA ALA A 19 9.54 -12.72 4.25
C ALA A 19 8.54 -13.18 3.18
N ILE A 20 7.67 -14.14 3.52
CA ILE A 20 6.61 -14.63 2.62
C ILE A 20 5.64 -13.50 2.28
N ASN A 21 5.14 -12.78 3.28
CA ASN A 21 4.17 -11.70 3.05
C ASN A 21 4.77 -10.52 2.29
N PHE A 22 6.04 -10.18 2.56
CA PHE A 22 6.77 -9.20 1.76
C PHE A 22 6.86 -9.64 0.30
N GLY A 23 7.23 -10.90 0.06
CA GLY A 23 7.26 -11.49 -1.28
C GLY A 23 5.91 -11.39 -1.98
N VAL A 24 4.82 -11.74 -1.31
CA VAL A 24 3.44 -11.66 -1.85
C VAL A 24 3.04 -10.22 -2.16
N ILE A 25 3.26 -9.28 -1.24
CA ILE A 25 2.89 -7.87 -1.40
C ILE A 25 3.69 -7.25 -2.55
N PHE A 26 5.01 -7.43 -2.55
CA PHE A 26 5.88 -6.85 -3.56
C PHE A 26 5.68 -7.48 -4.95
N PHE A 27 5.50 -8.81 -5.02
CA PHE A 27 5.16 -9.49 -6.25
C PHE A 27 3.85 -8.99 -6.84
N ARG A 28 2.80 -8.86 -6.03
CA ARG A 28 1.50 -8.32 -6.46
C ARG A 28 1.64 -6.89 -6.99
N TYR A 29 2.40 -6.05 -6.29
CA TYR A 29 2.71 -4.68 -6.75
C TYR A 29 3.38 -4.69 -8.13
N VAL A 30 4.43 -5.50 -8.33
CA VAL A 30 5.13 -5.61 -9.62
C VAL A 30 4.19 -6.13 -10.70
N MET A 31 3.44 -7.19 -10.41
CA MET A 31 2.51 -7.81 -11.36
C MET A 31 1.44 -6.82 -11.83
N VAL A 32 0.77 -6.12 -10.90
CA VAL A 32 -0.25 -5.11 -11.23
C VAL A 32 0.37 -3.96 -12.02
N SER A 33 1.56 -3.49 -11.64
CA SER A 33 2.28 -2.42 -12.35
C SER A 33 2.61 -2.82 -13.80
N LEU A 34 3.06 -4.06 -14.01
CA LEU A 34 3.36 -4.60 -15.34
C LEU A 34 2.10 -4.77 -16.19
N ILE A 35 1.01 -5.30 -15.61
CA ILE A 35 -0.27 -5.42 -16.29
C ILE A 35 -0.78 -4.04 -16.72
N PHE A 36 -0.76 -3.06 -15.82
CA PHE A 36 -1.17 -1.69 -16.14
C PHE A 36 -0.30 -1.10 -17.26
N HIS A 37 1.02 -1.28 -17.18
CA HIS A 37 1.93 -0.83 -18.23
C HIS A 37 1.58 -1.47 -19.57
N PHE A 38 1.42 -2.80 -19.62
CA PHE A 38 1.12 -3.53 -20.84
C PHE A 38 -0.23 -3.10 -21.45
N VAL A 39 -1.28 -3.02 -20.64
CA VAL A 39 -2.62 -2.62 -21.09
C VAL A 39 -2.62 -1.21 -21.66
N PHE A 40 -2.06 -0.23 -20.95
CA PHE A 40 -2.19 1.19 -21.35
C PHE A 40 -1.08 1.71 -22.25
N LYS A 41 0.13 1.12 -22.22
CA LYS A 41 1.27 1.55 -23.04
C LYS A 41 1.54 0.66 -24.25
N VAL A 42 1.00 -0.56 -24.28
CA VAL A 42 1.14 -1.47 -25.43
C VAL A 42 -0.20 -1.65 -26.14
N ILE A 43 -1.22 -2.21 -25.47
CA ILE A 43 -2.50 -2.56 -26.13
C ILE A 43 -3.30 -1.30 -26.50
N LEU A 44 -3.53 -0.42 -25.53
CA LEU A 44 -4.45 0.71 -25.66
C LEU A 44 -3.74 2.04 -25.95
N LYS A 45 -2.45 2.01 -26.34
CA LYS A 45 -1.62 3.20 -26.55
C LYS A 45 -2.30 4.24 -27.45
N ASN A 46 -2.69 3.83 -28.66
CA ASN A 46 -3.28 4.75 -29.65
C ASN A 46 -4.61 5.36 -29.18
N ARG A 47 -5.36 4.65 -28.32
CA ARG A 47 -6.64 5.13 -27.77
C ARG A 47 -6.45 6.19 -26.68
N TYR A 48 -5.36 6.10 -25.91
CA TYR A 48 -5.14 6.94 -24.74
C TYR A 48 -3.98 7.93 -24.86
N GLU A 49 -3.22 7.91 -25.96
CA GLU A 49 -2.10 8.83 -26.16
C GLU A 49 -2.54 10.30 -26.09
N SER A 50 -3.73 10.63 -26.62
CA SER A 50 -4.30 11.99 -26.56
C SER A 50 -4.73 12.42 -25.16
N ARG A 51 -4.82 11.50 -24.18
CA ARG A 51 -5.17 11.80 -22.78
C ARG A 51 -3.94 11.92 -21.88
N ARG A 52 -2.75 11.96 -22.45
CA ARG A 52 -1.50 12.09 -21.70
C ARG A 52 -1.44 13.47 -21.02
N ILE A 53 -1.22 13.46 -19.70
CA ILE A 53 -1.24 14.68 -18.87
C ILE A 53 0.06 15.49 -19.01
N SER A 54 1.18 14.86 -19.37
CA SER A 54 2.49 15.51 -19.44
C SER A 54 3.37 14.95 -20.56
N ASP A 55 3.87 15.83 -21.42
CA ASP A 55 4.80 15.49 -22.50
C ASP A 55 6.27 15.48 -22.08
N LYS A 56 6.56 15.89 -20.84
CA LYS A 56 7.91 15.90 -20.30
C LYS A 56 8.53 14.50 -20.33
N LEU A 57 9.84 14.47 -20.59
CA LEU A 57 10.61 13.24 -20.46
C LEU A 57 10.76 12.88 -18.97
N ARG A 58 10.69 11.58 -18.67
CA ARG A 58 10.99 11.08 -17.33
C ARG A 58 12.48 11.27 -17.02
N LYS A 59 12.80 11.65 -15.79
CA LYS A 59 14.19 11.78 -15.32
C LYS A 59 14.93 10.45 -15.51
N PRO A 60 16.24 10.46 -15.87
CA PRO A 60 17.04 9.25 -15.89
C PRO A 60 16.97 8.54 -14.53
N LYS A 61 16.90 7.21 -14.58
CA LYS A 61 16.82 6.33 -13.40
C LYS A 61 15.58 6.51 -12.48
N GLN A 62 14.58 7.30 -12.89
CA GLN A 62 13.38 7.54 -12.06
C GLN A 62 12.63 6.25 -11.74
N SER A 63 12.48 5.34 -12.72
CA SER A 63 11.77 4.08 -12.49
C SER A 63 12.49 3.19 -11.48
N GLN A 64 13.83 3.13 -11.50
CA GLN A 64 14.60 2.39 -10.49
C GLN A 64 14.39 2.97 -9.09
N LYS A 65 14.36 4.31 -8.98
CA LYS A 65 14.09 5.00 -7.72
C LYS A 65 12.67 4.71 -7.21
N GLU A 66 11.66 4.78 -8.08
CA GLU A 66 10.27 4.45 -7.77
C GLU A 66 10.11 2.99 -7.30
N ILE A 67 10.78 2.04 -7.97
CA ILE A 67 10.78 0.62 -7.58
C ILE A 67 11.47 0.43 -6.23
N LEU A 68 12.60 1.11 -5.97
CA LEU A 68 13.30 1.03 -4.70
C LEU A 68 12.44 1.53 -3.54
N TRP A 69 11.83 2.72 -3.68
CA TRP A 69 10.90 3.24 -2.67
C TRP A 69 9.71 2.31 -2.47
N SER A 70 9.16 1.76 -3.55
CA SER A 70 8.06 0.81 -3.48
C SER A 70 8.43 -0.49 -2.76
N ALA A 71 9.67 -0.97 -2.89
CA ALA A 71 10.16 -2.11 -2.12
C ALA A 71 10.25 -1.76 -0.62
N ILE A 72 10.75 -0.58 -0.28
CA ILE A 72 10.83 -0.11 1.11
C ILE A 72 9.42 0.03 1.72
N THR A 73 8.50 0.71 1.03
CA THR A 73 7.10 0.85 1.46
C THR A 73 6.44 -0.53 1.59
N SER A 74 6.64 -1.44 0.63
CA SER A 74 6.09 -2.80 0.70
C SER A 74 6.58 -3.54 1.95
N PHE A 75 7.84 -3.35 2.33
CA PHE A 75 8.38 -3.93 3.56
C PHE A 75 7.73 -3.32 4.80
N ILE A 76 7.55 -2.00 4.86
CA ILE A 76 6.86 -1.32 5.98
C ILE A 76 5.40 -1.78 6.10
N PHE A 77 4.67 -1.84 4.98
CA PHE A 77 3.31 -2.41 4.95
C PHE A 77 3.28 -3.87 5.42
N THR A 78 4.33 -4.65 5.11
CA THR A 78 4.45 -6.02 5.62
C THR A 78 4.59 -6.02 7.14
N LEU A 79 5.44 -5.16 7.71
CA LEU A 79 5.58 -5.06 9.18
C LEU A 79 4.27 -4.63 9.84
N SER A 80 3.57 -3.65 9.28
CA SER A 80 2.24 -3.23 9.73
C SER A 80 1.22 -4.37 9.67
N PHE A 81 1.25 -5.17 8.60
CA PHE A 81 0.38 -6.36 8.47
C PHE A 81 0.71 -7.43 9.51
N VAL A 82 1.99 -7.77 9.70
CA VAL A 82 2.42 -8.75 10.72
C VAL A 82 2.01 -8.27 12.12
N GLY A 83 2.19 -6.99 12.43
CA GLY A 83 1.74 -6.39 13.69
C GLY A 83 0.22 -6.44 13.86
N MET A 84 -0.55 -6.17 12.80
CA MET A 84 -2.02 -6.29 12.82
C MET A 84 -2.47 -7.73 13.08
N VAL A 85 -1.85 -8.71 12.42
CA VAL A 85 -2.14 -10.14 12.66
C VAL A 85 -1.83 -10.50 14.11
N TRP A 86 -0.68 -10.08 14.64
CA TRP A 86 -0.34 -10.31 16.05
C TRP A 86 -1.38 -9.69 17.00
N LEU A 87 -1.79 -8.44 16.77
CA LEU A 87 -2.83 -7.79 17.57
C LEU A 87 -4.18 -8.54 17.48
N TYR A 88 -4.54 -9.01 16.29
CA TYR A 88 -5.76 -9.78 16.06
C TYR A 88 -5.76 -11.09 16.86
N LEU A 89 -4.68 -11.87 16.79
CA LEU A 89 -4.54 -13.11 17.54
C LEU A 89 -4.56 -12.90 19.06
N ASN A 90 -4.16 -11.72 19.53
CA ASN A 90 -4.22 -11.36 20.95
C ASN A 90 -5.55 -10.70 21.38
N GLY A 91 -6.58 -10.73 20.52
CA GLY A 91 -7.89 -10.14 20.80
C GLY A 91 -7.85 -8.62 20.99
N LYS A 92 -6.86 -7.94 20.39
CA LYS A 92 -6.65 -6.47 20.50
C LYS A 92 -7.21 -5.69 19.32
N THR A 93 -7.98 -6.33 18.44
CA THR A 93 -8.65 -5.68 17.31
C THR A 93 -10.16 -5.87 17.41
N ALA A 94 -10.92 -5.06 16.67
CA ALA A 94 -12.36 -5.21 16.51
C ALA A 94 -12.73 -6.09 15.30
N ILE A 95 -11.80 -6.96 14.85
CA ILE A 95 -12.03 -7.87 13.73
C ILE A 95 -12.85 -9.05 14.24
N TYR A 96 -13.99 -9.30 13.59
CA TYR A 96 -14.85 -10.45 13.83
C TYR A 96 -14.87 -11.35 12.59
N THR A 97 -14.93 -12.66 12.79
CA THR A 97 -14.95 -13.66 11.70
C THR A 97 -16.25 -14.43 11.63
N ASN A 98 -17.10 -14.34 12.66
CA ASN A 98 -18.42 -14.95 12.69
C ASN A 98 -19.49 -13.90 12.44
N VAL A 99 -20.18 -14.01 11.30
CA VAL A 99 -21.26 -13.09 10.91
C VAL A 99 -22.42 -13.11 11.92
N SER A 100 -22.63 -14.22 12.62
CA SER A 100 -23.71 -14.38 13.59
C SER A 100 -23.54 -13.50 14.83
N GLU A 101 -22.35 -12.94 15.08
CA GLU A 101 -22.07 -12.08 16.23
C GLU A 101 -22.82 -10.74 16.16
N TYR A 102 -22.92 -10.15 14.96
CA TYR A 102 -23.58 -8.85 14.74
C TYR A 102 -24.65 -8.88 13.64
N GLY A 103 -24.80 -10.00 12.93
CA GLY A 103 -25.75 -10.19 11.85
C GLY A 103 -25.26 -9.72 10.48
N TRP A 104 -25.91 -10.20 9.42
CA TRP A 104 -25.52 -9.94 8.03
C TRP A 104 -25.51 -8.45 7.64
N TRP A 105 -26.36 -7.63 8.26
CA TRP A 105 -26.43 -6.19 7.98
C TRP A 105 -25.20 -5.44 8.50
N TYR A 106 -24.54 -5.96 9.54
CA TYR A 106 -23.39 -5.32 10.15
C TYR A 106 -22.15 -5.41 9.27
N LEU A 107 -22.00 -6.46 8.45
CA LEU A 107 -20.89 -6.60 7.49
C LEU A 107 -20.74 -5.38 6.57
N PRO A 108 -21.75 -5.01 5.75
CA PRO A 108 -21.62 -3.84 4.89
C PRO A 108 -21.57 -2.53 5.67
N ILE A 109 -22.30 -2.39 6.78
CA ILE A 109 -22.33 -1.14 7.56
C ILE A 109 -20.99 -0.89 8.25
N SER A 110 -20.42 -1.89 8.92
CA SER A 110 -19.11 -1.77 9.57
C SER A 110 -18.00 -1.48 8.56
N LEU A 111 -18.04 -2.08 7.37
CA LEU A 111 -17.12 -1.75 6.28
C LEU A 111 -17.24 -0.27 5.87
N LEU A 112 -18.46 0.22 5.64
CA LEU A 112 -18.69 1.63 5.27
C LEU A 112 -18.20 2.59 6.36
N ILE A 113 -18.45 2.27 7.63
CA ILE A 113 -17.97 3.06 8.76
C ILE A 113 -16.43 3.04 8.81
N ALA A 114 -15.79 1.88 8.68
CA ALA A 114 -14.34 1.75 8.68
C ALA A 114 -13.70 2.52 7.51
N MET A 115 -14.30 2.44 6.31
CA MET A 115 -13.86 3.23 5.15
C MET A 115 -14.03 4.72 5.40
N LEU A 116 -15.18 5.17 5.93
CA LEU A 116 -15.40 6.59 6.20
C LEU A 116 -14.39 7.15 7.22
N ILE A 117 -14.11 6.39 8.28
CA ILE A 117 -13.08 6.75 9.27
C ILE A 117 -11.70 6.83 8.61
N HIS A 118 -11.35 5.83 7.80
CA HIS A 118 -10.06 5.78 7.10
C HIS A 118 -9.90 6.97 6.14
N GLU A 119 -10.89 7.22 5.29
CA GLU A 119 -10.89 8.33 4.33
C GLU A 119 -10.83 9.69 5.03
N ALA A 120 -11.60 9.88 6.11
CA ALA A 120 -11.57 11.12 6.88
C ALA A 120 -10.19 11.35 7.54
N TYR A 121 -9.67 10.34 8.23
CA TYR A 121 -8.33 10.38 8.82
C TYR A 121 -7.26 10.70 7.77
N TYR A 122 -7.26 9.96 6.66
CA TYR A 122 -6.23 10.12 5.63
C TYR A 122 -6.35 11.46 4.91
N TYR A 123 -7.56 11.99 4.69
CA TYR A 123 -7.76 13.33 4.13
C TYR A 123 -7.09 14.40 4.98
N PHE A 124 -7.34 14.40 6.30
CA PHE A 124 -6.73 15.39 7.20
C PHE A 124 -5.22 15.18 7.33
N LEU A 125 -4.76 13.94 7.40
CA LEU A 125 -3.33 13.60 7.43
C LEU A 125 -2.64 14.09 6.16
N HIS A 126 -3.20 13.79 4.99
CA HIS A 126 -2.67 14.20 3.70
C HIS A 126 -2.60 15.72 3.57
N ARG A 127 -3.68 16.42 3.95
CA ARG A 127 -3.70 17.89 3.96
C ARG A 127 -2.66 18.47 4.91
N TRP A 128 -2.42 17.84 6.06
CA TRP A 128 -1.36 18.24 6.99
C TRP A 128 0.04 17.99 6.40
N MET A 129 0.24 16.86 5.73
CA MET A 129 1.50 16.51 5.06
C MET A 129 1.87 17.49 3.94
N HIS A 130 0.90 18.19 3.35
CA HIS A 130 1.14 19.25 2.37
C HIS A 130 1.59 20.61 2.95
N ARG A 131 1.69 20.75 4.27
CA ARG A 131 2.25 21.98 4.87
C ARG A 131 3.76 22.08 4.54
N PRO A 132 4.32 23.26 4.22
CA PRO A 132 5.64 23.37 3.59
C PRO A 132 6.80 22.66 4.31
N LYS A 133 6.86 22.69 5.64
CA LYS A 133 7.89 22.00 6.43
C LYS A 133 7.67 20.49 6.48
N ILE A 134 6.42 20.07 6.63
CA ILE A 134 6.03 18.65 6.72
C ILE A 134 6.19 17.98 5.36
N PHE A 135 5.80 18.66 4.28
CA PHE A 135 5.92 18.19 2.90
C PHE A 135 7.35 17.74 2.57
N LYS A 136 8.34 18.57 2.91
CA LYS A 136 9.75 18.25 2.65
C LYS A 136 10.24 17.00 3.38
N LEU A 137 9.67 16.70 4.55
CA LEU A 137 10.09 15.59 5.40
C LEU A 137 9.30 14.30 5.13
N PHE A 138 8.01 14.40 4.86
CA PHE A 138 7.12 13.25 4.74
C PHE A 138 6.74 12.97 3.28
N HIS A 139 6.27 13.98 2.56
CA HIS A 139 5.49 13.77 1.34
C HIS A 139 6.24 14.08 0.03
N TYR A 140 7.45 14.62 0.11
CA TYR A 140 8.24 15.01 -1.06
C TYR A 140 8.54 13.82 -1.97
N VAL A 141 8.86 12.65 -1.42
CA VAL A 141 9.20 11.45 -2.22
C VAL A 141 8.00 11.00 -3.06
N HIS A 142 6.80 11.01 -2.47
CA HIS A 142 5.56 10.72 -3.19
C HIS A 142 5.33 11.67 -4.37
N HIS A 143 5.62 12.96 -4.20
CA HIS A 143 5.47 13.98 -5.25
C HIS A 143 6.67 14.13 -6.20
N ASP A 144 7.79 13.44 -5.97
CA ASP A 144 9.00 13.57 -6.80
C ASP A 144 8.79 13.01 -8.23
N SER A 145 7.80 12.13 -8.39
CA SER A 145 7.42 11.50 -9.65
C SER A 145 6.50 12.38 -10.49
N VAL A 146 7.02 13.51 -10.98
CA VAL A 146 6.26 14.53 -11.75
C VAL A 146 5.63 13.96 -13.04
N VAL A 147 6.33 13.05 -13.73
CA VAL A 147 5.74 12.27 -14.83
C VAL A 147 5.54 10.87 -14.28
N THR A 148 4.32 10.53 -13.88
CA THR A 148 4.02 9.28 -13.18
C THR A 148 4.17 8.05 -14.09
N SER A 149 4.40 6.90 -13.47
CA SER A 149 4.32 5.58 -14.10
C SER A 149 3.61 4.60 -13.18
N PRO A 150 3.32 3.36 -13.62
CA PRO A 150 2.75 2.35 -12.73
C PRO A 150 3.60 2.10 -11.48
N TRP A 151 4.92 2.25 -11.60
CA TRP A 151 5.87 2.10 -10.50
C TRP A 151 5.74 3.20 -9.43
N THR A 152 5.10 4.33 -9.75
CA THR A 152 4.93 5.44 -8.80
C THR A 152 3.95 5.08 -7.67
N SER A 153 3.07 4.09 -7.86
CA SER A 153 1.95 3.81 -6.96
C SER A 153 2.36 3.55 -5.50
N PHE A 154 3.51 2.92 -5.26
CA PHE A 154 4.04 2.61 -3.92
C PHE A 154 5.30 3.42 -3.57
N SER A 155 5.67 4.42 -4.36
CA SER A 155 6.89 5.19 -4.17
C SER A 155 6.73 6.28 -3.08
N PHE A 156 6.69 5.88 -1.82
CA PHE A 156 6.53 6.79 -0.67
C PHE A 156 7.81 6.95 0.13
N HIS A 157 7.88 8.00 0.95
CA HIS A 157 8.90 8.09 1.99
C HIS A 157 8.59 7.08 3.11
N PRO A 158 9.59 6.53 3.84
CA PRO A 158 9.34 5.55 4.89
C PRO A 158 8.44 6.05 6.02
N ILE A 159 8.48 7.34 6.31
CA ILE A 159 7.65 7.96 7.37
C ILE A 159 6.23 8.27 6.87
N GLU A 160 6.01 8.28 5.55
CA GLU A 160 4.67 8.38 4.95
C GLU A 160 4.01 7.00 4.79
N SER A 161 4.82 5.94 4.71
CA SER A 161 4.40 4.54 4.51
C SER A 161 3.70 3.96 5.75
#